data_AF-A0A7Y2NXA4-F1
#
_entry.id   AF-A0A7Y2NXA4-F1
#
_cell.length_a   1.000
_cell.length_b   1.000
_cell.length_c   1.000
_cell.angle_alpha   90.00
_cell.angle_beta   90.00
_cell.angle_gamma   90.00
#
_symmetry.space_group_name_H-M   'P 1'
#
loop_
_entity.id
_entity.type
_entity.pdbx_description
1 polymer ?
#
loop_
_entity_poly.entity_id
_entity_poly.type
_entity_poly.pdbx_seq_one_letter_code
_entity_poly.pdbx_strand_id
1 'polypeptide(L)'
;MSDPTKFLTSLGQALATMSLYPAGHPARERAVDTAYEHLQQLMEDDPTPRILFIDGEVVYRRQVLRHLSEWEWGIRLADAGVQRLEFLGEV
;
A
#
# COMPACT_ATOMS: atom_id res chain seq x y z
N MET A 1 1.19 8.94 -14.36
CA MET A 1 2.45 8.21 -14.06
C MET A 1 2.21 7.49 -12.76
N SER A 2 2.05 6.17 -12.82
CA SER A 2 1.73 5.32 -11.68
C SER A 2 2.80 5.48 -10.59
N ASP A 3 2.39 5.87 -9.38
CA ASP A 3 3.31 5.99 -8.24
C ASP A 3 2.93 4.99 -7.14
N PRO A 4 3.40 3.73 -7.22
CA PRO A 4 3.15 2.74 -6.19
C PRO A 4 3.80 3.13 -4.86
N THR A 5 4.87 3.93 -4.86
CA THR A 5 5.53 4.40 -3.64
C THR A 5 4.62 5.33 -2.86
N LYS A 6 3.95 6.26 -3.56
CA LYS A 6 2.98 7.19 -2.98
C LYS A 6 1.82 6.43 -2.33
N PHE A 7 1.23 5.47 -3.05
CA PHE A 7 0.16 4.61 -2.52
C PHE A 7 0.62 3.84 -1.27
N LEU A 8 1.73 3.11 -1.34
CA LEU A 8 2.21 2.28 -0.24
C LEU A 8 2.60 3.11 0.99
N THR A 9 3.20 4.28 0.79
CA THR A 9 3.49 5.22 1.90
C THR A 9 2.20 5.65 2.60
N SER A 10 1.16 6.04 1.84
CA SER A 10 -0.14 6.39 2.42
C SER A 10 -0.85 5.20 3.07
N LEU A 11 -0.72 4.00 2.51
CA LEU A 11 -1.27 2.77 3.09
C LEU A 11 -0.65 2.49 4.46
N GLY A 12 0.67 2.59 4.57
CA GLY A 12 1.36 2.43 5.86
C GLY A 12 0.89 3.43 6.90
N GLN A 13 0.68 4.69 6.50
CA GLN A 13 0.10 5.72 7.37
C GLN A 13 -1.33 5.37 7.79
N ALA A 14 -2.17 4.89 6.87
CA ALA A 14 -3.55 4.49 7.17
C ALA A 14 -3.58 3.35 8.20
N LEU A 15 -2.79 2.29 7.98
CA LEU A 15 -2.68 1.15 8.88
C LEU A 15 -2.18 1.56 10.28
N ALA A 16 -1.17 2.43 10.34
CA ALA A 16 -0.69 2.97 11.62
C ALA A 16 -1.78 3.78 12.33
N THR A 17 -2.48 4.65 11.61
CA THR A 17 -3.53 5.51 12.18
C THR A 17 -4.74 4.71 12.66
N MET A 18 -5.09 3.62 11.97
CA MET A 18 -6.14 2.68 12.38
C MET A 18 -5.81 1.96 13.69
N SER A 19 -4.53 1.75 13.98
CA SER A 19 -4.08 1.17 15.27
C SER A 19 -4.17 2.16 16.43
N LEU A 20 -4.09 3.46 16.13
CA LEU A 20 -4.10 4.54 17.14
C LEU A 20 -5.52 5.03 17.45
N TYR A 21 -6.40 5.04 16.45
CA TYR A 21 -7.74 5.64 16.58
C TYR A 21 -8.86 4.68 16.15
N PRO A 22 -10.01 4.69 16.86
CA PRO A 22 -11.18 3.93 16.45
C PRO A 22 -11.81 4.49 15.18
N ALA A 23 -12.70 3.70 14.56
CA ALA A 23 -13.50 4.14 13.42
C ALA A 23 -14.31 5.40 13.76
N GLY A 24 -14.47 6.30 12.79
CA GLY A 24 -15.13 7.59 12.95
C GLY A 24 -14.21 8.71 13.46
N HIS A 25 -12.99 8.41 13.88
CA HIS A 25 -12.03 9.44 14.26
C HIS A 25 -11.52 10.20 13.01
N PRO A 26 -11.57 11.55 12.97
CA PRO A 26 -11.25 12.31 11.75
C PRO A 26 -9.85 12.05 11.17
N ALA A 27 -8.85 11.79 12.01
CA ALA A 27 -7.50 11.48 11.52
C ALA A 27 -7.43 10.11 10.83
N ARG A 28 -8.19 9.12 11.33
CA ARG A 28 -8.25 7.79 10.73
C ARG A 28 -8.97 7.84 9.39
N GLU A 29 -10.15 8.44 9.35
CA GLU A 29 -10.94 8.53 8.12
C GLU A 29 -10.13 9.22 7.02
N ARG A 30 -9.51 10.37 7.31
CA ARG A 30 -8.64 11.07 6.34
C ARG A 30 -7.48 10.21 5.85
N ALA A 31 -6.81 9.48 6.73
CA ALA A 31 -5.68 8.64 6.33
C ALA A 31 -6.12 7.50 5.40
N VAL A 32 -7.28 6.89 5.69
CA VAL A 32 -7.88 5.85 4.85
C VAL A 32 -8.31 6.42 3.49
N ASP A 33 -9.01 7.56 3.49
CA ASP A 33 -9.46 8.24 2.27
C ASP A 33 -8.28 8.58 1.36
N THR A 34 -7.21 9.17 1.90
CA THR A 34 -6.00 9.49 1.11
C THR A 34 -5.33 8.24 0.55
N ALA A 35 -5.24 7.15 1.33
CA ALA A 35 -4.69 5.89 0.82
C ALA A 35 -5.53 5.31 -0.32
N TYR A 36 -6.86 5.45 -0.22
CA TYR A 36 -7.78 5.01 -1.26
C TYR A 36 -7.68 5.87 -2.53
N GLU A 37 -7.61 7.20 -2.42
CA GLU A 37 -7.41 8.11 -3.56
C GLU A 37 -6.11 7.80 -4.32
N HIS A 38 -5.01 7.52 -3.60
CA HIS A 38 -3.76 7.12 -4.24
C HIS A 38 -3.83 5.75 -4.90
N LEU A 39 -4.60 4.81 -4.35
CA LEU A 39 -4.86 3.54 -5.01
C LEU A 39 -5.63 3.75 -6.32
N GLN A 40 -6.67 4.58 -6.31
CA GLN A 40 -7.43 4.88 -7.52
C GLN A 40 -6.55 5.52 -8.61
N GLN A 41 -5.72 6.51 -8.24
CA GLN A 41 -4.73 7.10 -9.15
C GLN A 41 -3.74 6.07 -9.70
N LEU A 42 -3.31 5.11 -8.87
CA LEU A 42 -2.45 4.01 -9.31
C LEU A 42 -3.20 3.10 -10.31
N MET A 43 -4.48 2.85 -10.08
CA MET A 43 -5.33 1.98 -10.90
C MET A 43 -5.71 2.58 -12.26
N GLU A 44 -5.74 3.91 -12.39
CA GLU A 44 -5.91 4.60 -13.68
C GLU A 44 -4.80 4.22 -14.68
N ASP A 45 -3.56 4.08 -14.19
CA ASP A 45 -2.39 3.71 -15.00
C ASP A 45 -2.11 2.18 -15.00
N ASP A 46 -2.64 1.45 -14.01
CA ASP A 46 -2.47 0.01 -13.83
C ASP A 46 -3.76 -0.61 -13.26
N PRO A 47 -4.71 -1.05 -14.11
CA PRO A 47 -6.04 -1.49 -13.65
C PRO A 47 -6.04 -2.65 -12.64
N THR A 48 -4.96 -3.41 -12.58
CA THR A 48 -4.80 -4.55 -11.66
C THR A 48 -3.42 -4.52 -11.01
N PRO A 49 -3.15 -3.54 -10.13
CA PRO A 49 -1.82 -3.35 -9.59
C PRO A 49 -1.49 -4.50 -8.65
N ARG A 50 -0.30 -5.07 -8.85
CA ARG A 50 0.22 -6.19 -8.09
C ARG A 50 1.54 -5.80 -7.41
N ILE A 51 1.55 -5.93 -6.09
CA ILE A 51 2.68 -5.61 -5.22
C ILE A 51 3.12 -6.90 -4.54
N LEU A 52 4.40 -7.24 -4.66
CA LEU A 52 4.99 -8.44 -4.07
C LEU A 52 5.93 -8.05 -2.94
N PHE A 53 5.95 -8.87 -1.89
CA PHE A 53 6.90 -8.77 -0.79
C PHE A 53 7.82 -9.99 -0.84
N ILE A 54 9.11 -9.77 -1.10
CA ILE A 54 10.11 -10.82 -1.32
C ILE A 54 11.37 -10.44 -0.57
N ASP A 55 11.81 -11.26 0.39
CA ASP A 55 13.06 -11.07 1.15
C ASP A 55 13.24 -9.65 1.72
N GLY A 56 12.16 -9.04 2.24
CA GLY A 56 12.18 -7.68 2.80
C GLY A 56 12.13 -6.56 1.76
N GLU A 57 12.08 -6.90 0.47
CA GLU A 57 11.95 -5.96 -0.64
C GLU A 57 10.49 -5.86 -1.11
N VAL A 58 10.13 -4.66 -1.57
CA VAL A 58 8.84 -4.42 -2.23
C VAL A 58 9.06 -4.37 -3.74
N VAL A 59 8.37 -5.26 -4.46
CA VAL A 59 8.46 -5.35 -5.92
C VAL A 59 7.14 -4.94 -6.55
N TYR A 60 7.20 -4.02 -7.51
CA TYR A 60 6.07 -3.60 -8.32
C TYR A 60 6.36 -3.85 -9.80
N ARG A 61 5.43 -4.54 -10.49
CA ARG A 61 5.60 -5.05 -11.87
C ARG A 61 6.86 -5.91 -12.00
N ARG A 62 7.99 -5.31 -12.36
CA ARG A 62 9.30 -5.98 -12.55
C ARG A 62 10.45 -5.18 -11.92
N GLN A 63 10.15 -4.25 -11.02
CA GLN A 63 11.11 -3.34 -10.42
C GLN A 63 11.02 -3.38 -8.89
N VAL A 64 12.18 -3.45 -8.25
CA VAL A 64 12.29 -3.25 -6.79
C VAL A 64 12.09 -1.76 -6.51
N LEU A 65 11.15 -1.44 -5.63
CA LEU A 65 10.92 -0.09 -5.16
C LEU A 65 11.94 0.25 -4.07
N ARG A 66 13.15 0.63 -4.48
CA ARG A 66 14.29 0.87 -3.55
C ARG A 66 14.02 1.90 -2.45
N HIS A 67 13.07 2.82 -2.69
CA HIS A 67 12.65 3.82 -1.69
C HIS A 67 11.84 3.20 -0.54
N LEU A 68 11.37 1.97 -0.73
CA LEU A 68 10.63 1.16 0.23
C LEU A 68 11.41 -0.12 0.61
N SER A 69 12.71 -0.19 0.34
CA SER A 69 13.54 -1.26 0.90
C SER A 69 13.49 -1.18 2.42
N GLU A 70 13.30 -2.34 3.06
CA GLU A 70 13.11 -2.44 4.52
C GLU A 70 11.90 -1.64 5.05
N TRP A 71 10.92 -1.35 4.20
CA TRP A 71 9.69 -0.69 4.64
C TRP A 71 8.99 -1.54 5.71
N GLU A 72 8.82 -0.96 6.90
CA GLU A 72 8.35 -1.66 8.10
C GLU A 72 7.04 -2.45 7.86
N TRP A 73 6.08 -1.86 7.15
CA TRP A 73 4.83 -2.55 6.84
C TRP A 73 5.00 -3.68 5.83
N GLY A 74 5.94 -3.57 4.89
CA GLY A 74 6.26 -4.65 3.96
C GLY A 74 6.82 -5.87 4.71
N ILE A 75 7.69 -5.64 5.69
CA ILE A 75 8.23 -6.68 6.57
C ILE A 75 7.10 -7.28 7.43
N ARG A 76 6.31 -6.45 8.12
CA ARG A 76 5.18 -6.92 8.95
C ARG A 76 4.17 -7.78 8.18
N LEU A 77 3.87 -7.38 6.94
CA LEU A 77 2.99 -8.15 6.05
C LEU A 77 3.62 -9.49 5.67
N ALA A 78 4.89 -9.49 5.28
CA ALA A 78 5.61 -10.71 4.95
C ALA A 78 5.71 -11.69 6.13
N ASP A 79 6.01 -11.19 7.33
CA ASP A 79 6.05 -11.97 8.59
C ASP A 79 4.68 -12.55 8.95
N ALA A 80 3.60 -11.86 8.59
CA ALA A 80 2.23 -12.37 8.70
C ALA A 80 1.84 -13.37 7.60
N GLY A 81 2.79 -13.74 6.72
CA GLY A 81 2.57 -14.66 5.60
C GLY A 81 1.97 -14.00 4.35
N VAL A 82 1.81 -12.67 4.34
CA VAL A 82 1.30 -11.94 3.17
C VAL A 82 2.44 -11.71 2.18
N GLN A 83 2.41 -12.45 1.07
CA GLN A 83 3.42 -12.36 0.02
C GLN A 83 3.05 -11.37 -1.09
N ARG A 84 1.77 -10.98 -1.18
CA ARG A 84 1.26 -10.19 -2.29
C ARG A 84 0.01 -9.40 -1.93
N LEU A 85 -0.06 -8.17 -2.41
CA LEU A 85 -1.30 -7.41 -2.56
C LEU A 85 -1.66 -7.32 -4.04
N GLU A 86 -2.93 -7.57 -4.33
CA GLU A 86 -3.49 -7.48 -5.66
C GLU A 86 -4.83 -6.78 -5.56
N PHE A 87 -5.00 -5.72 -6.34
CA PHE A 87 -6.24 -4.95 -6.37
C PHE A 87 -6.92 -5.24 -7.70
N LEU A 88 -8.20 -5.56 -7.63
CA LEU A 88 -9.02 -5.82 -8.80
C LEU A 88 -9.74 -4.53 -9.16
N GLY A 89 -9.62 -4.09 -10.41
CA GLY A 89 -10.55 -3.09 -10.96
C GLY A 89 -11.98 -3.61 -10.95
N GLU A 90 -12.95 -2.71 -10.98
CA GLU A 90 -14.32 -3.08 -11.30
C GLU A 90 -14.33 -3.75 -12.69
N VAL A 91 -14.99 -4.92 -12.78
CA VAL A 91 -15.20 -5.69 -14.03
C VAL A 91 -16.34 -5.08 -14.83
#